data_AF-F5ZD90-F1
#
_entry.id   AF-F5ZD90-F1
#
_cell.length_a   1.000
_cell.length_b   1.000
_cell.length_c   1.000
_cell.angle_alpha   90.00
_cell.angle_beta   90.00
_cell.angle_gamma   90.00
#
_symmetry.space_group_name_H-M   'P 1'
#
loop_
_entity.id
_entity.type
_entity.pdbx_description
1 polymer ?
#
loop_
_entity_poly.entity_id
_entity_poly.type
_entity_poly.pdbx_seq_one_letter_code
_entity_poly.pdbx_strand_id
1 'polypeptide(L)'
;MFDATPLLEKLIKQSALSQTEAYTLFNSIMHGEQSEAVIAAVLTALKIKHESPGEIAGAASAMVANAKPFPAPSYPFADIVGTGGDGHNTINISSAAGVVAAACGVKVAKHGNRSVSSKSGSADLFKQFGLNLEITPELSRKCLDEANFTFLFAPVYHAGMRFAAPVRAALKTRTLFNILGPLANPAGPTHGVFGVYSPELLEPYAKTLMLLGQHRAMIVHGDGLDELALHGESLIYDLEHGDIRKLTVTAEDFGLSSYPLSAIEGGEPEENKKYIEAALAGEGQEAHRAAIAMNCGALLKVTGTADSFKDGTEMAMQAMKDAKPLAVLNQVAKISQEVSTDA
;
A
#
# COMPACT_ATOMS: atom_id res chain seq x y z
N MET A 1 3.52 25.31 -20.79
CA MET A 1 3.86 23.93 -21.14
C MET A 1 5.32 23.75 -20.84
N PHE A 2 5.62 22.92 -19.85
CA PHE A 2 6.96 22.56 -19.45
C PHE A 2 7.67 21.75 -20.55
N ASP A 3 8.86 22.18 -20.97
CA ASP A 3 9.69 21.42 -21.92
C ASP A 3 10.46 20.30 -21.19
N ALA A 4 9.98 19.07 -21.37
CA ALA A 4 10.61 17.88 -20.77
C ALA A 4 11.84 17.36 -21.53
N THR A 5 12.16 17.92 -22.71
CA THR A 5 13.22 17.44 -23.60
C THR A 5 14.58 17.31 -22.91
N PRO A 6 15.06 18.31 -22.15
CA PRO A 6 16.35 18.21 -21.48
C PRO A 6 16.42 17.07 -20.45
N LEU A 7 15.32 16.81 -19.74
CA LEU A 7 15.25 15.73 -18.75
C LEU A 7 15.16 14.36 -19.42
N LEU A 8 14.40 14.26 -20.51
CA LEU A 8 14.34 13.05 -21.32
C LEU A 8 15.71 12.69 -21.93
N GLU A 9 16.45 13.66 -22.46
CA GLU A 9 17.82 13.47 -22.96
C GLU A 9 18.77 12.93 -21.88
N LYS A 10 18.64 13.43 -20.64
CA LYS A 10 19.41 12.94 -19.49
C LYS A 10 19.07 11.48 -19.18
N LEU A 11 17.79 11.13 -19.20
CA LEU A 11 17.32 9.75 -19.00
C LEU A 11 17.76 8.81 -20.12
N ILE A 12 17.71 9.24 -21.39
CA ILE A 12 18.18 8.46 -22.55
C ILE A 12 19.68 8.15 -22.42
N LYS A 13 20.46 9.10 -21.90
CA LYS A 13 21.88 8.92 -21.55
C LYS A 13 22.10 8.13 -20.25
N GLN A 14 21.05 7.50 -19.72
CA GLN A 14 21.06 6.71 -18.49
C GLN A 14 21.60 7.47 -17.26
N SER A 15 21.45 8.79 -17.26
CA SER A 15 21.83 9.65 -16.13
C SER A 15 20.63 9.89 -15.24
N ALA A 16 20.80 9.69 -13.93
CA ALA A 16 19.71 9.87 -12.97
C ALA A 16 19.27 11.34 -12.84
N LEU A 17 17.96 11.57 -12.77
CA LEU A 17 17.43 12.85 -12.36
C LEU A 17 17.60 13.04 -10.84
N SER A 18 17.79 14.28 -10.42
CA SER A 18 17.62 14.69 -9.03
C SER A 18 16.15 14.60 -8.62
N GLN A 19 15.89 14.57 -7.31
CA GLN A 19 14.52 14.57 -6.78
C GLN A 19 13.69 15.76 -7.28
N THR A 20 14.29 16.95 -7.38
CA THR A 20 13.61 18.16 -7.90
C THR A 20 13.32 18.08 -9.39
N GLU A 21 14.25 17.56 -10.19
CA GLU A 21 14.02 17.35 -11.63
C GLU A 21 12.91 16.33 -11.87
N ALA A 22 12.93 15.20 -11.14
CA ALA A 22 11.89 14.19 -11.22
C ALA A 22 10.52 14.72 -10.76
N TYR A 23 10.48 15.48 -9.66
CA TYR A 23 9.25 16.16 -9.22
C TYR A 23 8.68 17.04 -10.32
N THR A 24 9.52 17.90 -10.91
CA THR A 24 9.08 18.84 -11.96
C THR A 24 8.53 18.10 -13.18
N LEU A 25 9.22 17.05 -13.62
CA LEU A 25 8.79 16.22 -14.75
C LEU A 25 7.43 15.57 -14.46
N PHE A 26 7.29 14.86 -13.35
CA PHE A 26 6.06 14.15 -13.02
C PHE A 26 4.90 15.10 -12.68
N ASN A 27 5.19 16.26 -12.10
CA ASN A 27 4.18 17.31 -11.89
C ASN A 27 3.59 17.78 -13.23
N SER A 28 4.43 17.99 -14.26
CA SER A 28 3.93 18.34 -15.59
C SER A 28 3.06 17.25 -16.23
N ILE A 29 3.37 15.96 -15.96
CA ILE A 29 2.54 14.83 -16.39
C ILE A 29 1.18 14.86 -15.67
N MET A 30 1.16 15.10 -14.35
CA MET A 30 -0.08 15.17 -13.57
C MET A 30 -1.00 16.33 -13.99
N HIS A 31 -0.43 17.39 -14.59
CA HIS A 31 -1.16 18.53 -15.15
C HIS A 31 -1.56 18.35 -16.62
N GLY A 32 -1.18 17.23 -17.26
CA GLY A 32 -1.51 16.97 -18.66
C GLY A 32 -0.70 17.81 -19.65
N GLU A 33 0.47 18.30 -19.25
CA GLU A 33 1.34 19.12 -20.10
C GLU A 33 2.23 18.30 -21.03
N GLN A 34 2.31 16.99 -20.83
CA GLN A 34 3.15 16.09 -21.63
C GLN A 34 2.32 15.24 -22.57
N SER A 35 2.79 15.05 -23.80
CA SER A 35 2.16 14.15 -24.75
C SER A 35 2.35 12.69 -24.36
N GLU A 36 1.47 11.82 -24.85
CA GLU A 36 1.58 10.37 -24.61
C GLU A 36 2.94 9.80 -25.07
N ALA A 37 3.49 10.31 -26.17
CA ALA A 37 4.80 9.91 -26.68
C ALA A 37 5.94 10.26 -25.72
N VAL A 38 5.91 11.46 -25.13
CA VAL A 38 6.91 11.89 -24.14
C VAL A 38 6.79 11.05 -22.87
N ILE A 39 5.57 10.82 -22.37
CA ILE A 39 5.33 9.99 -21.19
C ILE A 39 5.86 8.57 -21.44
N ALA A 40 5.55 7.97 -22.59
CA ALA A 40 6.04 6.63 -22.95
C ALA A 40 7.58 6.57 -23.00
N ALA A 41 8.22 7.58 -23.60
CA ALA A 41 9.68 7.67 -23.69
C ALA A 41 10.33 7.81 -22.30
N VAL A 42 9.79 8.67 -21.44
CA VAL A 42 10.26 8.86 -20.06
C VAL A 42 10.15 7.55 -19.26
N LEU A 43 8.99 6.90 -19.27
CA LEU A 43 8.78 5.66 -18.52
C LEU A 43 9.66 4.51 -19.03
N THR A 44 9.87 4.44 -20.35
CA THR A 44 10.75 3.42 -20.95
C THR A 44 12.20 3.68 -20.59
N ALA A 45 12.68 4.93 -20.68
CA ALA A 45 14.05 5.29 -20.35
C ALA A 45 14.34 5.07 -18.85
N LEU A 46 13.43 5.46 -17.97
CA LEU A 46 13.51 5.19 -16.53
C LEU A 46 13.63 3.69 -16.24
N LYS A 47 12.77 2.88 -16.85
CA LYS A 47 12.77 1.42 -16.68
C LYS A 47 14.08 0.78 -17.15
N ILE A 48 14.60 1.17 -18.31
CA ILE A 48 15.87 0.64 -18.86
C ILE A 48 17.05 1.02 -17.98
N LYS A 49 17.06 2.27 -17.47
CA LYS A 49 18.11 2.79 -16.59
C LYS A 49 18.06 2.17 -15.18
N HIS A 50 16.90 1.67 -14.77
CA HIS A 50 16.50 1.45 -13.37
C HIS A 50 16.31 2.76 -12.61
N GLU A 51 15.14 2.92 -11.99
CA GLU A 51 14.77 4.13 -11.27
C GLU A 51 15.58 4.28 -9.96
N SER A 52 16.13 5.47 -9.73
CA SER A 52 16.87 5.80 -8.51
C SER A 52 15.92 6.27 -7.40
N PRO A 53 16.30 6.16 -6.11
CA PRO A 53 15.46 6.63 -5.01
C PRO A 53 15.03 8.09 -5.13
N GLY A 54 15.89 8.97 -5.63
CA GLY A 54 15.56 10.38 -5.87
C GLY A 54 14.48 10.57 -6.94
N GLU A 55 14.53 9.78 -8.01
CA GLU A 55 13.50 9.80 -9.07
C GLU A 55 12.15 9.30 -8.55
N ILE A 56 12.16 8.19 -7.80
CA ILE A 56 10.95 7.62 -7.20
C ILE A 56 10.34 8.61 -6.20
N ALA A 57 11.15 9.20 -5.31
CA ALA A 57 10.72 10.19 -4.33
C ALA A 57 10.14 11.44 -4.99
N GLY A 58 10.79 11.96 -6.04
CA GLY A 58 10.30 13.12 -6.79
C GLY A 58 8.95 12.85 -7.45
N ALA A 59 8.80 11.69 -8.10
CA ALA A 59 7.55 11.29 -8.73
C ALA A 59 6.42 11.05 -7.71
N ALA A 60 6.70 10.38 -6.59
CA ALA A 60 5.73 10.18 -5.50
C ALA A 60 5.28 11.52 -4.90
N SER A 61 6.22 12.43 -4.65
CA SER A 61 5.94 13.79 -4.16
C SER A 61 5.04 14.56 -5.12
N ALA A 62 5.26 14.43 -6.43
CA ALA A 62 4.40 15.05 -7.45
C ALA A 62 2.99 14.45 -7.44
N MET A 63 2.84 13.13 -7.25
CA MET A 63 1.52 12.49 -7.14
C MET A 63 0.74 12.95 -5.91
N VAL A 64 1.40 13.08 -4.76
CA VAL A 64 0.79 13.54 -3.51
C VAL A 64 0.43 15.03 -3.60
N ALA A 65 1.31 15.88 -4.14
CA ALA A 65 1.06 17.30 -4.30
C ALA A 65 -0.14 17.62 -5.23
N ASN A 66 -0.45 16.71 -6.15
CA ASN A 66 -1.59 16.81 -7.07
C ASN A 66 -2.81 15.99 -6.63
N ALA A 67 -2.76 15.37 -5.44
CA ALA A 67 -3.88 14.63 -4.91
C ALA A 67 -4.95 15.59 -4.34
N LYS A 68 -6.20 15.14 -4.26
CA LYS A 68 -7.22 15.82 -3.46
C LYS A 68 -6.70 15.92 -2.01
N PRO A 69 -6.67 17.10 -1.38
CA PRO A 69 -6.13 17.24 -0.03
C PRO A 69 -6.90 16.38 0.97
N PHE A 70 -6.17 15.72 1.88
CA PHE A 70 -6.74 15.01 3.01
C PHE A 70 -6.44 15.79 4.31
N PRO A 71 -7.42 15.99 5.21
CA PRO A 71 -7.18 16.66 6.49
C PRO A 71 -6.43 15.73 7.45
N ALA A 72 -5.12 15.61 7.24
CA ALA A 72 -4.25 14.70 7.96
C ALA A 72 -4.25 14.98 9.48
N PRO A 73 -4.33 13.94 10.33
CA PRO A 73 -4.22 14.11 11.77
C PRO A 73 -2.79 14.43 12.21
N SER A 74 -2.65 15.01 13.40
CA SER A 74 -1.34 15.23 14.03
C SER A 74 -0.84 14.04 14.85
N TYR A 75 -1.71 13.07 15.16
CA TYR A 75 -1.34 11.85 15.88
C TYR A 75 -0.69 10.82 14.93
N PRO A 76 0.09 9.86 15.44
CA PRO A 76 0.64 8.80 14.61
C PRO A 76 -0.44 7.90 14.01
N PHE A 77 -0.30 7.59 12.73
CA PHE A 77 -1.15 6.66 11.99
C PHE A 77 -0.33 5.98 10.89
N ALA A 78 -0.88 4.91 10.33
CA ALA A 78 -0.16 4.00 9.48
C ALA A 78 -0.90 3.64 8.18
N ASP A 79 -0.16 3.04 7.26
CA ASP A 79 -0.67 2.32 6.09
C ASP A 79 -0.02 0.92 6.02
N ILE A 80 -0.70 -0.01 5.38
CA ILE A 80 -0.18 -1.33 5.04
C ILE A 80 -0.60 -1.62 3.61
N VAL A 81 0.37 -1.68 2.70
CA VAL A 81 0.10 -1.63 1.27
C VAL A 81 1.24 -2.25 0.49
N GLY A 82 0.92 -2.93 -0.60
CA GLY A 82 1.89 -3.55 -1.50
C GLY A 82 1.88 -2.90 -2.88
N THR A 83 2.98 -3.03 -3.61
CA THR A 83 3.08 -2.63 -5.03
C THR A 83 2.11 -3.40 -5.93
N GLY A 84 1.65 -4.57 -5.48
CA GLY A 84 0.90 -5.55 -6.22
C GLY A 84 1.69 -6.19 -7.36
N GLY A 85 1.02 -7.09 -8.06
CA GLY A 85 1.57 -7.72 -9.27
C GLY A 85 2.63 -8.78 -8.99
N ASP A 86 2.66 -9.37 -7.80
CA ASP A 86 3.46 -10.55 -7.48
C ASP A 86 3.07 -11.80 -8.33
N GLY A 87 1.83 -11.86 -8.82
CA GLY A 87 1.33 -12.89 -9.72
C GLY A 87 0.76 -14.12 -9.00
N HIS A 88 0.64 -14.08 -7.67
CA HIS A 88 0.26 -15.23 -6.86
C HIS A 88 -1.22 -15.30 -6.48
N ASN A 89 -2.01 -14.25 -6.80
CA ASN A 89 -3.47 -14.22 -6.62
C ASN A 89 -3.92 -14.63 -5.22
N THR A 90 -3.20 -14.23 -4.18
CA THR A 90 -3.55 -14.53 -2.79
C THR A 90 -4.84 -13.82 -2.36
N ILE A 91 -5.36 -14.20 -1.19
CA ILE A 91 -6.41 -13.41 -0.52
C ILE A 91 -5.94 -11.96 -0.28
N ASN A 92 -6.85 -11.04 0.03
CA ASN A 92 -6.52 -9.63 0.23
C ASN A 92 -5.82 -9.36 1.60
N ILE A 93 -4.62 -9.90 1.80
CA ILE A 93 -3.87 -9.95 3.06
C ILE A 93 -3.69 -8.57 3.69
N SER A 94 -3.00 -7.63 3.04
CA SER A 94 -2.81 -6.28 3.58
C SER A 94 -4.11 -5.51 3.84
N SER A 95 -5.21 -5.85 3.15
CA SER A 95 -6.51 -5.21 3.39
C SER A 95 -7.11 -5.69 4.71
N ALA A 96 -7.13 -7.01 4.92
CA ALA A 96 -7.58 -7.59 6.17
C ALA A 96 -6.64 -7.23 7.34
N ALA A 97 -5.33 -7.28 7.15
CA ALA A 97 -4.34 -6.94 8.17
C ALA A 97 -4.49 -5.50 8.67
N GLY A 98 -4.77 -4.53 7.79
CA GLY A 98 -5.04 -3.15 8.19
C GLY A 98 -6.30 -3.01 9.07
N VAL A 99 -7.35 -3.76 8.79
CA VAL A 99 -8.57 -3.78 9.61
C VAL A 99 -8.30 -4.45 10.97
N VAL A 100 -7.54 -5.55 11.00
CA VAL A 100 -7.17 -6.20 12.25
C VAL A 100 -6.30 -5.28 13.12
N ALA A 101 -5.34 -4.56 12.53
CA ALA A 101 -4.54 -3.59 13.26
C ALA A 101 -5.39 -2.45 13.83
N ALA A 102 -6.40 -1.98 13.08
CA ALA A 102 -7.36 -0.99 13.57
C ALA A 102 -8.19 -1.50 14.75
N ALA A 103 -8.56 -2.78 14.75
CA ALA A 103 -9.21 -3.44 15.87
C ALA A 103 -8.29 -3.60 17.10
N CYS A 104 -6.98 -3.63 16.88
CA CYS A 104 -5.95 -3.58 17.92
C CYS A 104 -5.60 -2.16 18.39
N GLY A 105 -6.25 -1.12 17.85
CA GLY A 105 -6.10 0.28 18.27
C GLY A 105 -5.20 1.15 17.39
N VAL A 106 -4.60 0.61 16.32
CA VAL A 106 -3.79 1.39 15.39
C VAL A 106 -4.68 2.24 14.47
N LYS A 107 -4.35 3.52 14.29
CA LYS A 107 -4.99 4.36 13.28
C LYS A 107 -4.46 3.98 11.89
N VAL A 108 -5.30 3.42 11.02
CA VAL A 108 -4.91 2.94 9.68
C VAL A 108 -5.65 3.72 8.59
N ALA A 109 -4.90 4.48 7.80
CA ALA A 109 -5.39 5.16 6.60
C ALA A 109 -4.90 4.40 5.37
N LYS A 110 -5.61 3.34 4.99
CA LYS A 110 -5.16 2.45 3.93
C LYS A 110 -5.38 3.07 2.56
N HIS A 111 -4.31 3.28 1.79
CA HIS A 111 -4.43 3.66 0.38
C HIS A 111 -4.61 2.42 -0.49
N GLY A 112 -5.51 2.49 -1.47
CA GLY A 112 -5.73 1.34 -2.35
C GLY A 112 -6.48 1.67 -3.63
N ASN A 113 -6.48 0.70 -4.53
CA ASN A 113 -7.07 0.81 -5.85
C ASN A 113 -7.84 -0.47 -6.23
N ARG A 114 -8.53 -0.44 -7.36
CA ARG A 114 -9.03 -1.65 -8.04
C ARG A 114 -7.85 -2.48 -8.53
N SER A 115 -8.05 -3.80 -8.63
CA SER A 115 -7.00 -4.68 -9.14
C SER A 115 -6.66 -4.38 -10.61
N VAL A 116 -5.38 -4.52 -10.96
CA VAL A 116 -4.88 -4.51 -12.34
C VAL A 116 -4.42 -5.91 -12.78
N SER A 117 -4.16 -6.83 -11.85
CA SER A 117 -3.55 -8.14 -12.12
C SER A 117 -4.08 -9.31 -11.29
N SER A 118 -4.64 -9.08 -10.10
CA SER A 118 -5.32 -10.10 -9.29
C SER A 118 -6.81 -10.19 -9.62
N LYS A 119 -7.45 -11.30 -9.24
CA LYS A 119 -8.90 -11.50 -9.40
C LYS A 119 -9.76 -10.57 -8.52
N SER A 120 -9.22 -10.08 -7.41
CA SER A 120 -9.93 -9.21 -6.45
C SER A 120 -9.02 -8.15 -5.86
N GLY A 121 -9.35 -6.87 -6.06
CA GLY A 121 -8.61 -5.74 -5.49
C GLY A 121 -9.12 -5.34 -4.09
N SER A 122 -8.33 -4.52 -3.39
CA SER A 122 -8.72 -3.98 -2.08
C SER A 122 -10.02 -3.19 -2.14
N ALA A 123 -10.23 -2.39 -3.20
CA ALA A 123 -11.47 -1.65 -3.41
C ALA A 123 -12.68 -2.58 -3.57
N ASP A 124 -12.54 -3.68 -4.30
CA ASP A 124 -13.63 -4.64 -4.55
C ASP A 124 -14.04 -5.31 -3.24
N LEU A 125 -13.07 -5.72 -2.42
CA LEU A 125 -13.30 -6.29 -1.09
C LEU A 125 -14.08 -5.34 -0.18
N PHE A 126 -13.61 -4.10 0.00
CA PHE A 126 -14.24 -3.15 0.91
C PHE A 126 -15.64 -2.75 0.45
N LYS A 127 -15.87 -2.66 -0.87
CA LYS A 127 -17.21 -2.45 -1.43
C LYS A 127 -18.15 -3.60 -1.06
N GLN A 128 -17.69 -4.85 -1.09
CA GLN A 128 -18.50 -6.01 -0.69
C GLN A 128 -18.78 -6.06 0.83
N PHE A 129 -17.94 -5.41 1.64
CA PHE A 129 -18.22 -5.16 3.07
C PHE A 129 -19.14 -3.94 3.30
N GLY A 130 -19.66 -3.31 2.24
CA GLY A 130 -20.64 -2.22 2.34
C GLY A 130 -20.05 -0.83 2.51
N LEU A 131 -18.73 -0.67 2.34
CA LEU A 131 -18.10 0.66 2.39
C LEU A 131 -18.45 1.45 1.12
N ASN A 132 -18.86 2.69 1.30
CA ASN A 132 -18.88 3.66 0.21
C ASN A 132 -17.45 4.17 -0.03
N LEU A 133 -16.91 3.88 -1.21
CA LEU A 133 -15.52 4.23 -1.54
C LEU A 133 -15.37 5.67 -2.06
N GLU A 134 -16.46 6.27 -2.51
CA GLU A 134 -16.48 7.58 -3.16
C GLU A 134 -16.96 8.66 -2.17
N ILE A 135 -16.29 8.70 -1.00
CA ILE A 135 -16.57 9.66 0.07
C ILE A 135 -15.60 10.85 0.05
N THR A 136 -15.98 11.94 0.73
CA THR A 136 -15.13 13.14 0.84
C THR A 136 -13.93 12.90 1.78
N PRO A 137 -12.82 13.65 1.63
CA PRO A 137 -11.69 13.56 2.54
C PRO A 137 -12.06 13.81 4.01
N GLU A 138 -13.04 14.67 4.27
CA GLU A 138 -13.56 14.98 5.60
C GLU A 138 -14.26 13.76 6.20
N LEU A 139 -15.09 13.07 5.41
CA LEU A 139 -15.76 11.84 5.86
C LEU A 139 -14.75 10.69 6.00
N SER A 140 -13.77 10.58 5.10
CA SER A 140 -12.65 9.64 5.25
C SER A 140 -11.88 9.89 6.54
N ARG A 141 -11.67 11.15 6.93
CA ARG A 141 -11.01 11.51 8.19
C ARG A 141 -11.88 11.15 9.40
N LYS A 142 -13.20 11.35 9.33
CA LYS A 142 -14.13 10.91 10.36
C LYS A 142 -14.06 9.39 10.58
N CYS A 143 -14.01 8.59 9.51
CA CYS A 143 -13.80 7.14 9.62
C CYS A 143 -12.53 6.78 10.39
N LEU A 144 -11.41 7.45 10.08
CA LEU A 144 -10.13 7.24 10.78
C LEU A 144 -10.22 7.59 12.27
N ASP A 145 -10.84 8.72 12.60
CA ASP A 145 -10.97 9.21 13.96
C ASP A 145 -11.88 8.29 14.81
N GLU A 146 -13.03 7.88 14.28
CA GLU A 146 -14.05 7.16 15.04
C GLU A 146 -13.92 5.63 15.00
N ALA A 147 -13.45 5.07 13.89
CA ALA A 147 -13.38 3.62 13.68
C ALA A 147 -11.95 3.07 13.59
N ASN A 148 -10.93 3.92 13.79
CA ASN A 148 -9.51 3.62 13.62
C ASN A 148 -9.09 3.22 12.19
N PHE A 149 -10.02 3.16 11.24
CA PHE A 149 -9.74 2.72 9.88
C PHE A 149 -10.42 3.62 8.87
N THR A 150 -9.71 3.94 7.79
CA THR A 150 -10.28 4.55 6.60
C THR A 150 -9.63 3.97 5.35
N PHE A 151 -10.40 3.83 4.28
CA PHE A 151 -9.90 3.41 2.98
C PHE A 151 -9.89 4.61 2.04
N LEU A 152 -8.71 4.96 1.55
CA LEU A 152 -8.50 6.06 0.62
C LEU A 152 -8.45 5.48 -0.80
N PHE A 153 -9.56 5.61 -1.52
CA PHE A 153 -9.68 5.03 -2.86
C PHE A 153 -8.96 5.89 -3.90
N ALA A 154 -7.88 5.38 -4.48
CA ALA A 154 -6.95 6.13 -5.32
C ALA A 154 -7.61 6.99 -6.43
N PRO A 155 -8.65 6.52 -7.16
CA PRO A 155 -9.33 7.33 -8.18
C PRO A 155 -10.03 8.59 -7.65
N VAL A 156 -10.42 8.63 -6.37
CA VAL A 156 -11.01 9.82 -5.73
C VAL A 156 -9.95 10.90 -5.50
N TYR A 157 -8.72 10.47 -5.20
CA TYR A 157 -7.65 11.36 -4.79
C TYR A 157 -6.73 11.77 -5.95
N HIS A 158 -6.41 10.87 -6.89
CA HIS A 158 -5.37 11.10 -7.90
C HIS A 158 -5.93 11.31 -9.32
N ALA A 159 -6.75 12.36 -9.51
CA ALA A 159 -7.36 12.66 -10.81
C ALA A 159 -6.34 12.87 -11.95
N GLY A 160 -5.15 13.41 -11.64
CA GLY A 160 -4.06 13.62 -12.61
C GLY A 160 -3.54 12.33 -13.26
N MET A 161 -3.78 11.16 -12.65
CA MET A 161 -3.39 9.87 -13.22
C MET A 161 -4.06 9.55 -14.55
N ARG A 162 -5.17 10.22 -14.90
CA ARG A 162 -5.85 10.07 -16.18
C ARG A 162 -4.96 10.39 -17.39
N PHE A 163 -3.95 11.25 -17.23
CA PHE A 163 -3.04 11.62 -18.31
C PHE A 163 -1.98 10.54 -18.59
N ALA A 164 -1.62 9.74 -17.57
CA ALA A 164 -0.68 8.63 -17.73
C ALA A 164 -1.38 7.28 -18.03
N ALA A 165 -2.69 7.18 -17.75
CA ALA A 165 -3.44 5.93 -17.87
C ALA A 165 -3.44 5.32 -19.30
N PRO A 166 -3.66 6.07 -20.40
CA PRO A 166 -3.63 5.52 -21.75
C PRO A 166 -2.26 4.92 -22.11
N VAL A 167 -1.19 5.62 -21.75
CA VAL A 167 0.18 5.17 -21.99
C VAL A 167 0.49 3.88 -21.23
N ARG A 168 0.10 3.81 -19.95
CA ARG A 168 0.28 2.59 -19.15
C ARG A 168 -0.48 1.40 -19.75
N ALA A 169 -1.71 1.62 -20.21
CA ALA A 169 -2.52 0.60 -20.86
C ALA A 169 -1.93 0.14 -22.20
N ALA A 170 -1.29 1.04 -22.95
CA ALA A 170 -0.62 0.73 -24.21
C ALA A 170 0.70 -0.04 -24.00
N LEU A 171 1.51 0.37 -23.02
CA LEU A 171 2.82 -0.24 -22.75
C LEU A 171 2.72 -1.69 -22.24
N LYS A 172 1.68 -2.03 -21.47
CA LYS A 172 1.43 -3.38 -20.91
C LYS A 172 2.64 -4.00 -20.21
N THR A 173 3.50 -3.17 -19.61
CA THR A 173 4.66 -3.59 -18.82
C THR A 173 4.77 -2.75 -17.56
N ARG A 174 5.45 -3.27 -16.54
CA ARG A 174 5.68 -2.53 -15.29
C ARG A 174 6.55 -1.31 -15.55
N THR A 175 6.21 -0.18 -14.98
CA THR A 175 6.97 1.08 -15.02
C THR A 175 7.08 1.65 -13.61
N LEU A 176 7.75 2.78 -13.44
CA LEU A 176 7.77 3.53 -12.17
C LEU A 176 6.38 3.63 -11.51
N PHE A 177 5.30 3.84 -12.27
CA PHE A 177 3.94 3.95 -11.71
C PHE A 177 3.47 2.70 -10.95
N ASN A 178 4.04 1.52 -11.19
CA ASN A 178 3.73 0.31 -10.43
C ASN A 178 4.28 0.34 -9.01
N ILE A 179 5.34 1.10 -8.75
CA ILE A 179 5.95 1.22 -7.42
C ILE A 179 5.53 2.50 -6.69
N LEU A 180 4.90 3.46 -7.38
CA LEU A 180 4.44 4.73 -6.79
C LEU A 180 3.13 4.61 -5.99
N GLY A 181 2.27 3.65 -6.31
CA GLY A 181 0.95 3.52 -5.66
C GLY A 181 1.01 3.53 -4.12
N PRO A 182 1.87 2.70 -3.49
CA PRO A 182 2.01 2.69 -2.04
C PRO A 182 2.69 3.96 -1.47
N LEU A 183 3.48 4.69 -2.26
CA LEU A 183 4.15 5.94 -1.85
C LEU A 183 3.27 7.18 -2.00
N ALA A 184 2.11 7.05 -2.64
CA ALA A 184 1.25 8.18 -3.01
C ALA A 184 0.06 8.38 -2.05
N ASN A 185 0.08 7.80 -0.85
CA ASN A 185 -1.01 7.94 0.11
C ASN A 185 -1.24 9.43 0.45
N PRO A 186 -2.41 10.01 0.13
CA PRO A 186 -2.67 11.44 0.27
C PRO A 186 -2.77 11.89 1.72
N ALA A 187 -2.94 10.97 2.67
CA ALA A 187 -2.94 11.31 4.10
C ALA A 187 -1.54 11.50 4.67
N GLY A 188 -0.49 10.92 4.06
CA GLY A 188 0.90 11.01 4.56
C GLY A 188 1.13 10.25 5.89
N PRO A 189 0.92 8.92 5.92
CA PRO A 189 1.07 8.12 7.14
C PRO A 189 2.51 8.11 7.65
N THR A 190 2.67 8.39 8.95
CA THR A 190 3.98 8.38 9.64
C THR A 190 4.60 6.98 9.77
N HIS A 191 3.77 5.94 9.73
CA HIS A 191 4.16 4.54 9.93
C HIS A 191 3.68 3.68 8.74
N GLY A 192 4.32 2.54 8.50
CA GLY A 192 3.69 1.56 7.62
C GLY A 192 4.46 0.29 7.32
N VAL A 193 3.77 -0.63 6.65
CA VAL A 193 4.34 -1.84 6.06
C VAL A 193 4.14 -1.77 4.56
N PHE A 194 5.24 -1.83 3.81
CA PHE A 194 5.28 -1.63 2.37
C PHE A 194 5.78 -2.89 1.67
N GLY A 195 4.87 -3.58 0.99
CA GLY A 195 5.16 -4.75 0.19
C GLY A 195 5.77 -4.41 -1.16
N VAL A 196 6.84 -5.10 -1.56
CA VAL A 196 7.43 -4.97 -2.90
C VAL A 196 7.48 -6.32 -3.64
N TYR A 197 7.10 -6.32 -4.92
CA TYR A 197 7.02 -7.56 -5.73
C TYR A 197 8.37 -8.21 -6.05
N SER A 198 9.49 -7.53 -5.77
CA SER A 198 10.84 -8.01 -6.08
C SER A 198 11.80 -7.64 -4.96
N PRO A 199 12.72 -8.54 -4.55
CA PRO A 199 13.69 -8.25 -3.51
C PRO A 199 14.65 -7.12 -3.90
N GLU A 200 14.87 -6.89 -5.20
CA GLU A 200 15.72 -5.78 -5.69
C GLU A 200 15.14 -4.40 -5.37
N LEU A 201 13.83 -4.31 -5.12
CA LEU A 201 13.17 -3.06 -4.77
C LEU A 201 13.32 -2.69 -3.29
N LEU A 202 13.66 -3.63 -2.40
CA LEU A 202 13.70 -3.40 -0.95
C LEU A 202 14.56 -2.19 -0.58
N GLU A 203 15.80 -2.15 -1.06
CA GLU A 203 16.74 -1.08 -0.73
C GLU A 203 16.36 0.26 -1.38
N PRO A 204 16.04 0.34 -2.70
CA PRO A 204 15.54 1.56 -3.30
C PRO A 204 14.29 2.12 -2.63
N TYR A 205 13.35 1.25 -2.23
CA TYR A 205 12.10 1.69 -1.58
C TYR A 205 12.35 2.26 -0.19
N ALA A 206 13.20 1.60 0.62
CA ALA A 206 13.56 2.09 1.95
C ALA A 206 14.26 3.46 1.88
N LYS A 207 15.21 3.61 0.95
CA LYS A 207 15.87 4.90 0.68
C LYS A 207 14.90 5.97 0.18
N THR A 208 13.91 5.59 -0.62
CA THR A 208 12.86 6.50 -1.10
C THR A 208 12.00 7.00 0.05
N LEU A 209 11.55 6.11 0.94
CA LEU A 209 10.78 6.48 2.12
C LEU A 209 11.56 7.42 3.06
N MET A 210 12.88 7.23 3.21
CA MET A 210 13.74 8.19 3.91
C MET A 210 13.70 9.58 3.27
N LEU A 211 13.84 9.67 1.93
CA LEU A 211 13.78 10.94 1.20
C LEU A 211 12.40 11.63 1.29
N LEU A 212 11.34 10.85 1.48
CA LEU A 212 9.98 11.33 1.71
C LEU A 212 9.70 11.69 3.17
N GLY A 213 10.66 11.47 4.08
CA GLY A 213 10.53 11.81 5.50
C GLY A 213 9.72 10.80 6.32
N GLN A 214 9.61 9.54 5.87
CA GLN A 214 8.94 8.48 6.62
C GLN A 214 9.62 8.25 7.98
N HIS A 215 8.85 8.20 9.07
CA HIS A 215 9.42 8.03 10.42
C HIS A 215 9.83 6.59 10.69
N ARG A 216 8.88 5.65 10.56
CA ARG A 216 9.11 4.22 10.74
C ARG A 216 8.40 3.44 9.66
N ALA A 217 9.07 2.48 9.04
CA ALA A 217 8.45 1.63 8.04
C ALA A 217 9.16 0.28 7.93
N MET A 218 8.41 -0.76 7.60
CA MET A 218 8.99 -2.04 7.17
C MET A 218 8.72 -2.23 5.70
N ILE A 219 9.78 -2.36 4.90
CA ILE A 219 9.67 -2.69 3.48
C ILE A 219 9.91 -4.20 3.38
N VAL A 220 8.95 -4.94 2.83
CA VAL A 220 8.91 -6.40 2.91
C VAL A 220 8.82 -7.06 1.54
N HIS A 221 9.47 -8.21 1.41
CA HIS A 221 9.32 -9.14 0.30
C HIS A 221 9.40 -10.57 0.82
N GLY A 222 8.35 -11.36 0.65
CA GLY A 222 8.25 -12.71 1.19
C GLY A 222 8.23 -13.77 0.09
N ASP A 223 9.37 -14.43 -0.15
CA ASP A 223 9.53 -15.55 -1.10
C ASP A 223 8.60 -15.49 -2.34
N GLY A 224 8.69 -14.40 -3.11
CA GLY A 224 7.88 -14.14 -4.31
C GLY A 224 6.69 -13.20 -4.13
N LEU A 225 6.23 -12.98 -2.89
CA LEU A 225 5.10 -12.12 -2.53
C LEU A 225 5.55 -10.68 -2.23
N ASP A 226 4.65 -9.73 -2.49
CA ASP A 226 4.73 -8.38 -1.94
C ASP A 226 4.06 -8.26 -0.56
N GLU A 227 4.15 -9.32 0.24
CA GLU A 227 3.68 -9.43 1.62
C GLU A 227 4.68 -10.33 2.38
N LEU A 228 4.55 -10.47 3.70
CA LEU A 228 5.30 -11.50 4.44
C LEU A 228 4.78 -12.92 4.08
N ALA A 229 5.70 -13.86 3.90
CA ALA A 229 5.42 -15.23 3.46
C ALA A 229 5.38 -16.23 4.62
N LEU A 230 4.36 -17.10 4.60
CA LEU A 230 4.26 -18.26 5.50
C LEU A 230 5.04 -19.47 5.00
N HIS A 231 5.26 -19.57 3.68
CA HIS A 231 5.84 -20.75 3.02
C HIS A 231 7.37 -20.72 2.93
N GLY A 232 8.00 -19.59 3.29
CA GLY A 232 9.42 -19.37 3.09
C GLY A 232 9.94 -18.17 3.89
N GLU A 233 11.12 -17.69 3.50
CA GLU A 233 11.76 -16.53 4.12
C GLU A 233 11.14 -15.21 3.62
N SER A 234 11.08 -14.24 4.53
CA SER A 234 10.78 -12.86 4.19
C SER A 234 11.95 -11.96 4.52
N LEU A 235 12.30 -11.11 3.56
CA LEU A 235 13.31 -10.07 3.73
C LEU A 235 12.61 -8.78 4.15
N ILE A 236 13.14 -8.14 5.19
CA ILE A 236 12.63 -6.88 5.72
C ILE A 236 13.75 -5.84 5.75
N TYR A 237 13.45 -4.66 5.23
CA TYR A 237 14.23 -3.44 5.45
C TYR A 237 13.44 -2.60 6.47
N ASP A 238 13.88 -2.65 7.72
CA ASP A 238 13.28 -1.97 8.87
C ASP A 238 13.87 -0.55 8.97
N LEU A 239 13.12 0.43 8.48
CA LEU A 239 13.43 1.85 8.52
C LEU A 239 12.95 2.44 9.85
N GLU A 240 13.87 3.04 10.59
CA GLU A 240 13.59 3.74 11.84
C GLU A 240 14.43 5.01 11.92
N HIS A 241 13.79 6.18 11.85
CA HIS A 241 14.43 7.50 12.01
C HIS A 241 15.67 7.75 11.14
N GLY A 242 15.65 7.25 9.89
CA GLY A 242 16.75 7.42 8.93
C GLY A 242 17.80 6.32 8.95
N ASP A 243 17.70 5.36 9.87
CA ASP A 243 18.50 4.14 9.85
C ASP A 243 17.72 2.98 9.23
N ILE A 244 18.41 2.13 8.46
CA ILE A 244 17.83 0.94 7.84
C ILE A 244 18.53 -0.30 8.40
N ARG A 245 17.76 -1.17 9.05
CA ARG A 245 18.22 -2.52 9.46
C ARG A 245 17.67 -3.56 8.49
N LYS A 246 18.52 -4.52 8.10
CA LYS A 246 18.12 -5.64 7.24
C LYS A 246 17.84 -6.87 8.12
N LEU A 247 16.69 -7.49 7.94
CA LEU A 247 16.27 -8.67 8.68
C LEU A 247 15.80 -9.74 7.69
N THR A 248 16.03 -11.00 8.04
CA THR A 248 15.38 -12.16 7.41
C THR A 248 14.55 -12.84 8.48
N VAL A 249 13.29 -13.11 8.18
CA VAL A 249 12.33 -13.71 9.11
C VAL A 249 11.55 -14.84 8.44
N THR A 250 10.98 -15.71 9.23
CA THR A 250 10.12 -16.83 8.82
C THR A 250 8.82 -16.81 9.63
N ALA A 251 7.87 -17.69 9.31
CA ALA A 251 6.65 -17.85 10.11
C ALA A 251 6.93 -18.14 11.60
N GLU A 252 8.03 -18.83 11.92
CA GLU A 252 8.41 -19.20 13.28
C GLU A 252 8.74 -17.96 14.13
N ASP A 253 9.36 -16.93 13.55
CA ASP A 253 9.67 -15.66 14.24
C ASP A 253 8.39 -14.90 14.67
N PHE A 254 7.25 -15.23 14.06
CA PHE A 254 5.93 -14.71 14.39
C PHE A 254 5.13 -15.67 15.29
N GLY A 255 5.69 -16.82 15.66
CA GLY A 255 5.01 -17.85 16.44
C GLY A 255 3.97 -18.64 15.64
N LEU A 256 4.09 -18.69 14.31
CA LEU A 256 3.15 -19.34 13.40
C LEU A 256 3.74 -20.62 12.80
N SER A 257 2.86 -21.53 12.44
CA SER A 257 3.19 -22.67 11.58
C SER A 257 3.46 -22.19 10.15
N SER A 258 4.32 -22.90 9.42
CA SER A 258 4.46 -22.71 7.99
C SER A 258 3.28 -23.33 7.24
N TYR A 259 2.81 -22.65 6.20
CA TYR A 259 1.75 -23.11 5.30
C TYR A 259 2.22 -22.95 3.85
N PRO A 260 1.83 -23.86 2.93
CA PRO A 260 2.17 -23.69 1.53
C PRO A 260 1.43 -22.49 0.94
N LEU A 261 2.00 -21.88 -0.10
CA LEU A 261 1.39 -20.74 -0.79
C LEU A 261 -0.03 -21.03 -1.30
N SER A 262 -0.30 -22.26 -1.73
CA SER A 262 -1.65 -22.68 -2.17
C SER A 262 -2.71 -22.63 -1.07
N ALA A 263 -2.32 -22.62 0.21
CA ALA A 263 -3.26 -22.51 1.33
C ALA A 263 -3.75 -21.08 1.58
N ILE A 264 -3.17 -20.08 0.90
CA ILE A 264 -3.57 -18.68 0.98
C ILE A 264 -3.97 -18.11 -0.39
N GLU A 265 -4.15 -18.99 -1.37
CA GLU A 265 -4.64 -18.61 -2.70
C GLU A 265 -6.07 -18.04 -2.58
N GLY A 266 -6.29 -16.92 -3.26
CA GLY A 266 -7.57 -16.26 -3.34
C GLY A 266 -8.43 -16.77 -4.50
N GLY A 267 -9.67 -16.30 -4.53
CA GLY A 267 -10.64 -16.60 -5.58
C GLY A 267 -11.17 -15.36 -6.27
N GLU A 268 -12.38 -15.48 -6.79
CA GLU A 268 -13.18 -14.35 -7.27
C GLU A 268 -13.53 -13.41 -6.10
N PRO A 269 -13.89 -12.14 -6.36
CA PRO A 269 -14.19 -11.16 -5.31
C PRO A 269 -15.11 -11.68 -4.19
N GLU A 270 -16.21 -12.37 -4.54
CA GLU A 270 -17.15 -12.96 -3.58
C GLU A 270 -16.55 -14.08 -2.72
N GLU A 271 -15.61 -14.86 -3.27
CA GLU A 271 -14.90 -15.91 -2.55
C GLU A 271 -13.91 -15.29 -1.57
N ASN A 272 -13.13 -14.30 -2.03
CA ASN A 272 -12.20 -13.55 -1.17
C ASN A 272 -12.94 -12.89 -0.01
N LYS A 273 -14.11 -12.28 -0.25
CA LYS A 273 -14.91 -11.69 0.84
C LYS A 273 -15.33 -12.75 1.86
N LYS A 274 -15.78 -13.92 1.44
CA LYS A 274 -16.12 -15.02 2.38
C LYS A 274 -14.90 -15.50 3.17
N TYR A 275 -13.76 -15.66 2.52
CA TYR A 275 -12.52 -16.09 3.17
C TYR A 275 -12.03 -15.08 4.21
N ILE A 276 -12.03 -13.79 3.85
CA ILE A 276 -11.65 -12.72 4.75
C ILE A 276 -12.68 -12.58 5.88
N GLU A 277 -13.97 -12.56 5.59
CA GLU A 277 -15.04 -12.45 6.61
C GLU A 277 -14.94 -13.58 7.65
N ALA A 278 -14.75 -14.83 7.21
CA ALA A 278 -14.52 -15.95 8.11
C ALA A 278 -13.25 -15.77 8.96
N ALA A 279 -12.12 -15.37 8.34
CA ALA A 279 -10.89 -15.14 9.06
C ALA A 279 -11.03 -14.01 10.12
N LEU A 280 -11.69 -12.91 9.77
CA LEU A 280 -11.95 -11.78 10.66
C LEU A 280 -12.92 -12.11 11.81
N ALA A 281 -13.75 -13.15 11.65
CA ALA A 281 -14.58 -13.73 12.71
C ALA A 281 -13.84 -14.76 13.58
N GLY A 282 -12.56 -15.04 13.30
CA GLY A 282 -11.78 -16.08 13.99
C GLY A 282 -12.07 -17.50 13.46
N GLU A 283 -12.80 -17.61 12.36
CA GLU A 283 -13.21 -18.85 11.71
C GLU A 283 -12.41 -19.07 10.40
N GLY A 284 -12.84 -20.03 9.58
CA GLY A 284 -12.23 -20.32 8.28
C GLY A 284 -10.88 -21.04 8.36
N GLN A 285 -10.10 -20.93 7.28
CA GLN A 285 -8.80 -21.61 7.17
C GLN A 285 -7.75 -20.96 8.09
N GLU A 286 -6.97 -21.80 8.77
CA GLU A 286 -5.91 -21.31 9.66
C GLU A 286 -4.82 -20.54 8.91
N ALA A 287 -4.43 -21.00 7.71
CA ALA A 287 -3.46 -20.31 6.86
C ALA A 287 -3.88 -18.87 6.51
N HIS A 288 -5.18 -18.63 6.27
CA HIS A 288 -5.69 -17.28 6.01
C HIS A 288 -5.51 -16.38 7.24
N ARG A 289 -5.90 -16.87 8.42
CA ARG A 289 -5.72 -16.13 9.69
C ARG A 289 -4.25 -15.90 9.99
N ALA A 290 -3.39 -16.90 9.78
CA ALA A 290 -1.95 -16.80 9.98
C ALA A 290 -1.33 -15.72 9.06
N ALA A 291 -1.69 -15.67 7.78
CA ALA A 291 -1.15 -14.69 6.84
C ALA A 291 -1.57 -13.26 7.21
N ILE A 292 -2.83 -13.09 7.60
CA ILE A 292 -3.37 -11.80 8.09
C ILE A 292 -2.67 -11.39 9.39
N ALA A 293 -2.53 -12.31 10.34
CA ALA A 293 -1.91 -12.06 11.63
C ALA A 293 -0.42 -11.73 11.52
N MET A 294 0.32 -12.41 10.63
CA MET A 294 1.74 -12.15 10.39
C MET A 294 1.98 -10.71 9.90
N ASN A 295 1.23 -10.29 8.87
CA ASN A 295 1.34 -8.94 8.31
C ASN A 295 0.79 -7.86 9.26
N CYS A 296 -0.29 -8.16 10.00
CA CYS A 296 -0.78 -7.30 11.08
C CYS A 296 0.26 -7.16 12.20
N GLY A 297 0.89 -8.25 12.63
CA GLY A 297 1.91 -8.25 13.68
C GLY A 297 3.11 -7.37 13.35
N ALA A 298 3.56 -7.38 12.09
CA ALA A 298 4.57 -6.44 11.61
C ALA A 298 4.11 -4.97 11.70
N LEU A 299 2.85 -4.69 11.36
CA LEU A 299 2.27 -3.35 11.49
C LEU A 299 2.12 -2.91 12.96
N LEU A 300 1.73 -3.83 13.86
CA LEU A 300 1.67 -3.55 15.30
C LEU A 300 3.06 -3.28 15.88
N LYS A 301 4.08 -4.02 15.45
CA LYS A 301 5.47 -3.77 15.86
C LYS A 301 6.00 -2.44 15.34
N VAL A 302 5.83 -2.13 14.05
CA VAL A 302 6.35 -0.87 13.47
C VAL A 302 5.67 0.36 14.07
N THR A 303 4.41 0.23 14.50
CA THR A 303 3.69 1.31 15.21
C THR A 303 3.97 1.37 16.71
N GLY A 304 4.76 0.43 17.26
CA GLY A 304 5.05 0.35 18.69
C GLY A 304 3.87 -0.11 19.55
N THR A 305 2.83 -0.69 18.94
CA THR A 305 1.69 -1.29 19.65
C THR A 305 2.04 -2.68 20.22
N ALA A 306 3.01 -3.36 19.63
CA ALA A 306 3.57 -4.62 20.10
C ALA A 306 5.10 -4.55 20.19
N ASP A 307 5.69 -5.25 21.17
CA ASP A 307 7.13 -5.24 21.42
C ASP A 307 7.90 -6.15 20.45
N SER A 308 7.26 -7.23 19.98
CA SER A 308 7.85 -8.20 19.05
C SER A 308 6.87 -8.62 17.94
N PHE A 309 7.40 -9.30 16.90
CA PHE A 309 6.59 -9.88 15.84
C PHE A 309 5.60 -10.93 16.36
N LYS A 310 6.06 -11.74 17.32
CA LYS A 310 5.23 -12.75 17.98
C LYS A 310 4.10 -12.12 18.79
N ASP A 311 4.39 -11.13 19.62
CA ASP A 311 3.37 -10.45 20.44
C ASP A 311 2.31 -9.79 19.54
N GLY A 312 2.74 -9.14 18.46
CA GLY A 312 1.84 -8.54 17.47
C GLY A 312 0.94 -9.58 16.79
N THR A 313 1.49 -10.75 16.44
CA THR A 313 0.72 -11.85 15.87
C THR A 313 -0.32 -12.39 16.85
N GLU A 314 0.06 -12.59 18.12
CA GLU A 314 -0.87 -13.07 19.16
C GLU A 314 -2.01 -12.07 19.39
N MET A 315 -1.72 -10.77 19.42
CA MET A 315 -2.74 -9.71 19.48
C MET A 315 -3.69 -9.77 18.29
N ALA A 316 -3.16 -9.92 17.07
CA ALA A 316 -3.95 -10.01 15.86
C ALA A 316 -4.86 -11.25 15.84
N MET A 317 -4.34 -12.41 16.22
CA MET A 317 -5.10 -13.66 16.33
C MET A 317 -6.22 -13.56 17.36
N GLN A 318 -5.94 -12.95 18.52
CA GLN A 318 -6.96 -12.73 19.56
C GLN A 318 -8.03 -11.73 19.11
N ALA A 319 -7.66 -10.65 18.42
CA ALA A 319 -8.63 -9.69 17.88
C ALA A 319 -9.59 -10.34 16.87
N MET A 320 -9.08 -11.17 15.96
CA MET A 320 -9.89 -11.95 15.03
C MET A 320 -10.79 -12.95 15.76
N LYS A 321 -10.26 -13.68 16.75
CA LYS A 321 -11.04 -14.62 17.59
C LYS A 321 -12.22 -13.95 18.29
N ASP A 322 -12.05 -12.69 18.70
CA ASP A 322 -13.11 -11.89 19.32
C ASP A 322 -14.02 -11.18 18.30
N ALA A 323 -13.82 -11.41 16.99
CA ALA A 323 -14.53 -10.76 15.89
C ALA A 323 -14.49 -9.21 15.90
N LYS A 324 -13.53 -8.60 16.60
CA LYS A 324 -13.37 -7.14 16.68
C LYS A 324 -13.15 -6.47 15.30
N PRO A 325 -12.38 -7.05 14.36
CA PRO A 325 -12.21 -6.48 13.02
C PRO A 325 -13.52 -6.30 12.24
N LEU A 326 -14.50 -7.20 12.44
CA LEU A 326 -15.82 -7.05 11.82
C LEU A 326 -16.59 -5.86 12.38
N ALA A 327 -16.45 -5.56 13.68
CA ALA A 327 -17.04 -4.37 14.28
C ALA A 327 -16.44 -3.08 13.67
N VAL A 328 -15.12 -3.06 13.44
CA VAL A 328 -14.45 -1.95 12.73
C VAL A 328 -15.04 -1.77 11.33
N LEU A 329 -15.13 -2.84 10.53
CA LEU A 329 -15.71 -2.76 9.18
C LEU A 329 -17.16 -2.24 9.19
N ASN A 330 -17.99 -2.75 10.09
CA ASN A 330 -19.38 -2.31 10.23
C ASN A 330 -19.47 -0.82 10.59
N GLN A 331 -18.59 -0.33 11.47
CA GLN A 331 -18.55 1.07 11.85
C GLN A 331 -18.10 1.97 10.69
N VAL A 332 -17.04 1.59 9.97
CA VAL A 332 -16.58 2.33 8.79
C VAL A 332 -17.65 2.34 7.70
N ALA A 333 -18.29 1.19 7.44
CA ALA A 333 -19.38 1.10 6.47
C ALA A 333 -20.51 2.07 6.83
N LYS A 334 -20.94 2.07 8.10
CA LYS A 334 -21.97 2.99 8.59
C LYS A 334 -21.59 4.46 8.39
N ILE A 335 -20.39 4.87 8.80
CA ILE A 335 -19.93 6.27 8.67
C ILE A 335 -19.81 6.65 7.18
N SER A 336 -19.26 5.78 6.34
CA SER A 336 -19.07 6.06 4.91
C SER A 336 -20.39 6.25 4.14
N GLN A 337 -21.50 5.74 4.66
CA GLN A 337 -22.84 5.89 4.09
C GLN A 337 -23.58 7.13 4.60
N GLU A 338 -23.00 7.88 5.55
CA GLU A 338 -23.58 9.15 5.96
C GLU A 338 -23.62 10.11 4.76
N VAL A 339 -24.79 10.71 4.54
CA VAL A 339 -24.96 11.70 3.48
C VAL A 339 -24.15 12.93 3.88
N SER A 340 -23.15 13.30 3.08
CA SER A 340 -22.46 14.58 3.20
C SER A 340 -23.52 15.68 3.13
N THR A 341 -23.74 16.39 4.23
CA THR A 341 -24.71 17.51 4.29
C THR A 341 -24.17 18.78 3.65
N ASP A 342 -22.94 18.75 3.16
CA ASP A 342 -22.29 19.85 2.45
C ASP A 342 -22.43 19.66 0.94
N ALA A 343 -23.39 20.40 0.36
CA ALA A 343 -23.54 20.69 -1.06
C ALA A 343 -23.12 22.14 -1.33
#